data_AF-A0A944ZUP1-F1
#
_entry.id   AF-A0A944ZUP1-F1
#
_cell.length_a   1.000
_cell.length_b   1.000
_cell.length_c   1.000
_cell.angle_alpha   90.00
_cell.angle_beta   90.00
_cell.angle_gamma   90.00
#
_symmetry.space_group_name_H-M   'P 1'
#
loop_
_entity.id
_entity.type
_entity.pdbx_description
1 polymer ?
#
loop_
_entity_poly.entity_id
_entity_poly.type
_entity_poly.pdbx_seq_one_letter_code
_entity_poly.pdbx_strand_id
1 'polypeptide(L)'
;MSRLKISEISDAPPEGTGKQIHFKHDYTEYEYVLALFQVEGKFYCLTDQCRCCEGSLGKGVLRGMFAFCNQDECGWNIKKGYCKFNHSDTTPRYKVAIDPDGLYIEI
;
A
#
# COMPACT_ATOMS: atom_id res chain seq x y z
N MET A 1 -11.46 -6.30 -15.57
CA MET A 1 -10.44 -5.54 -14.80
C MET A 1 -11.13 -4.28 -14.35
N SER A 2 -11.38 -4.15 -13.06
CA SER A 2 -12.08 -3.00 -12.50
C SER A 2 -11.05 -2.00 -11.98
N ARG A 3 -11.26 -0.71 -12.26
CA ARG A 3 -10.45 0.37 -11.68
C ARG A 3 -11.22 1.02 -10.57
N LEU A 4 -10.59 1.13 -9.41
CA LEU A 4 -11.21 1.71 -8.23
C LEU A 4 -10.41 2.90 -7.75
N LYS A 5 -11.10 4.02 -7.56
CA LYS A 5 -10.51 5.23 -6.99
C LYS A 5 -10.23 4.97 -5.52
N ILE A 6 -8.98 5.18 -5.09
CA ILE A 6 -8.55 4.95 -3.70
C ILE A 6 -8.23 6.26 -2.96
N SER A 7 -7.82 7.31 -3.67
CA SER A 7 -7.47 8.59 -3.05
C SER A 7 -7.43 9.68 -4.11
N GLU A 8 -7.57 10.93 -3.68
CA GLU A 8 -7.29 12.11 -4.51
C GLU A 8 -5.77 12.28 -4.67
N ILE A 9 -5.31 12.88 -5.78
CA ILE A 9 -3.87 13.15 -5.95
C ILE A 9 -3.34 14.07 -4.85
N SER A 10 -4.15 15.04 -4.39
CA SER A 10 -3.80 15.96 -3.30
C SER A 10 -3.66 15.27 -1.95
N ASP A 11 -4.26 14.10 -1.79
CA ASP A 11 -4.29 13.34 -0.55
C ASP A 11 -3.23 12.22 -0.53
N ALA A 12 -2.45 12.09 -1.61
CA ALA A 12 -1.38 11.12 -1.74
C ALA A 12 -0.25 11.37 -0.72
N PRO A 13 0.41 10.31 -0.21
CA PRO A 13 1.56 10.46 0.67
C PRO A 13 2.69 11.18 -0.06
N PRO A 14 3.45 12.06 0.62
CA PRO A 14 4.66 12.64 0.06
C PRO A 14 5.76 11.58 -0.17
N GLU A 15 6.73 11.93 -1.01
CA GLU A 15 7.87 11.11 -1.38
C GLU A 15 8.59 10.55 -0.15
N GLY A 16 8.84 9.24 -0.16
CA GLY A 16 9.51 8.54 0.94
C GLY A 16 8.60 8.22 2.13
N THR A 17 7.28 8.42 2.03
CA THR A 17 6.33 8.12 3.11
C THR A 17 5.25 7.14 2.69
N GLY A 18 4.61 6.54 3.71
CA GLY A 18 3.44 5.69 3.55
C GLY A 18 2.18 6.39 4.06
N LYS A 19 1.04 5.99 3.52
CA LYS A 19 -0.27 6.38 4.03
C LYS A 19 -1.23 5.21 4.00
N GLN A 20 -1.97 5.05 5.09
CA GLN A 20 -3.08 4.10 5.17
C GLN A 20 -4.31 4.69 4.48
N ILE A 21 -4.92 3.91 3.59
CA ILE A 21 -6.13 4.26 2.86
C ILE A 21 -7.19 3.22 3.22
N HIS A 22 -8.34 3.71 3.63
CA HIS A 22 -9.53 2.92 3.86
C HIS A 22 -10.42 3.08 2.64
N PHE A 23 -10.68 2.00 1.92
CA PHE A 23 -11.60 2.02 0.80
C PHE A 23 -12.66 0.94 0.96
N LYS A 24 -13.90 1.31 0.65
CA LYS A 24 -15.02 0.38 0.62
C LYS A 24 -15.44 0.20 -0.84
N HIS A 25 -15.62 -1.04 -1.25
CA HIS A 25 -16.10 -1.34 -2.59
C HIS A 25 -17.63 -1.29 -2.62
N ASP A 26 -18.23 -0.71 -3.66
CA ASP A 26 -19.70 -0.60 -3.73
C ASP A 26 -20.41 -1.96 -3.81
N TYR A 27 -19.71 -2.99 -4.29
CA TYR A 27 -20.25 -4.34 -4.46
C TYR A 27 -19.86 -5.33 -3.37
N THR A 28 -19.10 -4.90 -2.34
CA THR A 28 -18.77 -5.76 -1.20
C THR A 28 -18.92 -5.00 0.12
N GLU A 29 -19.35 -5.68 1.18
CA GLU A 29 -19.44 -5.07 2.51
C GLU A 29 -18.06 -4.98 3.21
N TYR A 30 -17.03 -5.56 2.60
CA TYR A 30 -15.68 -5.60 3.15
C TYR A 30 -14.98 -4.24 2.97
N GLU A 31 -14.54 -3.67 4.08
CA GLU A 31 -13.62 -2.54 4.08
C GLU A 31 -12.20 -3.07 3.81
N TYR A 32 -11.59 -2.55 2.76
CA TYR A 32 -10.23 -2.87 2.40
C TYR A 32 -9.31 -1.77 2.92
N VAL A 33 -8.29 -2.19 3.66
CA VAL A 33 -7.26 -1.30 4.18
C VAL A 33 -6.00 -1.49 3.35
N LEU A 34 -5.59 -0.43 2.67
CA LEU A 34 -4.42 -0.40 1.79
C LEU A 34 -3.36 0.54 2.32
N ALA A 35 -2.11 0.24 2.00
CA ALA A 35 -0.97 1.10 2.25
C ALA A 35 -0.45 1.63 0.92
N LEU A 36 -0.54 2.94 0.74
CA LEU A 36 -0.02 3.67 -0.41
C LEU A 36 1.34 4.27 -0.06
N PHE A 37 2.29 4.17 -0.97
CA PHE A 37 3.65 4.70 -0.82
C PHE A 37 4.03 5.48 -2.08
N GLN A 38 4.79 6.56 -1.90
CA GLN A 38 5.39 7.31 -3.00
C GLN A 38 6.92 7.15 -2.98
N VAL A 39 7.49 6.63 -4.07
CA VAL A 39 8.95 6.49 -4.26
C VAL A 39 9.34 6.81 -5.69
N GLU A 40 10.31 7.70 -5.86
CA GLU A 40 10.83 8.22 -7.12
C GLU A 40 9.70 8.75 -8.03
N GLY A 41 8.70 9.43 -7.43
CA GLY A 41 7.54 9.94 -8.16
C GLY A 41 6.57 8.86 -8.68
N LYS A 42 6.74 7.59 -8.27
CA LYS A 42 5.83 6.48 -8.56
C LYS A 42 5.07 6.09 -7.31
N PHE A 43 3.81 5.69 -7.50
CA PHE A 43 2.97 5.19 -6.43
C PHE A 43 2.97 3.67 -6.40
N TYR A 44 3.07 3.13 -5.20
CA TYR A 44 3.04 1.70 -4.91
C TYR A 44 1.97 1.42 -3.88
N CYS A 45 1.17 0.38 -4.10
CA CYS A 45 0.07 0.05 -3.21
C CYS A 45 0.11 -1.43 -2.81
N LEU A 46 -0.07 -1.68 -1.51
CA LEU A 46 -0.07 -2.99 -0.87
C LEU A 46 -1.28 -3.10 0.07
N THR A 47 -1.61 -4.31 0.53
CA THR A 47 -2.49 -4.43 1.70
C THR A 47 -1.80 -3.83 2.92
N ASP A 48 -2.53 -3.05 3.71
CA ASP A 48 -1.96 -2.37 4.87
C ASP A 48 -1.56 -3.33 6.00
N GLN A 49 -2.35 -4.40 6.17
CA GLN A 49 -2.14 -5.35 7.24
C GLN A 49 -0.87 -6.19 7.00
N CYS A 50 0.08 -6.11 7.93
CA CYS A 50 1.26 -6.93 7.96
C CYS A 50 0.86 -8.39 8.24
N ARG A 51 1.28 -9.32 7.38
CA ARG A 51 0.98 -10.75 7.59
C ARG A 51 1.77 -11.42 8.71
N CYS A 52 2.84 -10.78 9.18
CA CYS A 52 3.68 -11.35 10.24
C CYS A 52 3.18 -11.00 11.64
N CYS A 53 2.70 -9.77 11.85
CA CYS A 53 2.39 -9.24 13.17
C CYS A 53 1.09 -8.44 13.24
N GLU A 54 0.29 -8.44 12.15
CA GLU A 54 -0.99 -7.71 12.03
C GLU A 54 -0.90 -6.17 12.12
N GLY A 55 0.30 -5.62 12.31
CA GLY A 55 0.55 -4.18 12.30
C GLY A 55 0.28 -3.51 10.94
N SER A 56 0.24 -2.19 10.92
CA SER A 56 -0.04 -1.39 9.73
C SER A 56 1.25 -1.00 8.99
N LEU A 57 1.29 -1.25 7.69
CA LEU A 57 2.40 -0.87 6.81
C LEU A 57 2.30 0.60 6.39
N GLY A 58 1.09 1.12 6.18
CA GLY A 58 0.85 2.51 5.79
C GLY A 58 1.07 3.51 6.92
N LYS A 59 0.93 3.09 8.18
CA LYS A 59 1.33 3.87 9.37
C LYS A 59 2.79 3.64 9.78
N GLY A 60 3.48 2.76 9.06
CA GLY A 60 4.85 2.38 9.31
C GLY A 60 5.87 3.39 8.77
N VAL A 61 7.10 2.93 8.63
CA VAL A 61 8.22 3.72 8.08
C VAL A 61 8.66 3.13 6.75
N LEU A 62 8.76 3.97 5.74
CA LEU A 62 9.32 3.56 4.45
C LEU A 62 10.84 3.82 4.44
N ARG A 63 11.64 2.79 4.15
CA ARG A 63 13.10 2.90 4.00
C ARG A 63 13.50 2.34 2.63
N GLY A 64 13.72 3.24 1.68
CA GLY A 64 13.96 2.89 0.29
C GLY A 64 12.75 2.18 -0.33
N MET A 65 12.91 0.93 -0.76
CA MET A 65 11.84 0.13 -1.36
C MET A 65 11.16 -0.83 -0.36
N PHE A 66 11.38 -0.65 0.94
CA PHE A 66 10.82 -1.51 1.99
C PHE A 66 9.99 -0.71 2.98
N ALA A 67 8.73 -1.09 3.15
CA ALA A 67 7.83 -0.58 4.17
C ALA A 67 7.95 -1.42 5.45
N PHE A 68 8.27 -0.78 6.56
CA PHE A 68 8.39 -1.41 7.88
C PHE A 68 7.12 -1.13 8.66
N CYS A 69 6.44 -2.17 9.15
CA CYS A 69 5.21 -1.99 9.92
C CYS A 69 5.45 -1.21 11.22
N ASN A 70 4.39 -0.60 11.76
CA ASN A 70 4.45 0.21 12.97
C ASN A 70 4.55 -0.59 14.30
N GLN A 71 4.65 -1.92 14.25
CA GLN A 71 4.61 -2.79 15.42
C GLN A 71 5.95 -3.49 15.65
N ASP A 72 6.26 -4.53 14.87
CA ASP A 72 7.48 -5.33 15.01
C ASP A 72 8.53 -5.03 13.92
N GLU A 73 8.42 -3.87 13.25
CA GLU A 73 9.31 -3.45 12.14
C GLU A 73 9.51 -4.55 11.07
N CYS A 74 8.45 -5.30 10.76
CA CYS A 74 8.46 -6.27 9.66
C CYS A 74 8.62 -5.52 8.34
N GLY A 75 9.69 -5.78 7.59
CA GLY A 75 9.99 -5.09 6.34
C GLY A 75 9.40 -5.80 5.13
N TRP A 76 8.59 -5.10 4.34
CA TRP A 76 7.93 -5.60 3.13
C TRP A 76 8.34 -4.82 1.90
N ASN A 77 8.72 -5.50 0.83
CA ASN A 77 9.12 -4.83 -0.40
C ASN A 77 7.90 -4.24 -1.11
N ILE A 78 7.85 -2.92 -1.29
CA ILE A 78 6.67 -2.25 -1.88
C ILE A 78 6.49 -2.53 -3.39
N LYS A 79 7.56 -2.96 -4.06
CA LYS A 79 7.56 -3.20 -5.50
C LYS A 79 7.16 -4.64 -5.84
N LYS A 80 7.70 -5.59 -5.08
CA LYS A 80 7.53 -7.04 -5.32
C LYS A 80 6.62 -7.74 -4.32
N GLY A 81 6.32 -7.13 -3.18
CA GLY A 81 5.41 -7.66 -2.15
C GLY A 81 6.00 -8.74 -1.25
N TYR A 82 7.29 -9.09 -1.33
CA TYR A 82 7.88 -10.12 -0.45
C TYR A 82 8.38 -9.52 0.88
N CYS A 83 8.37 -10.33 1.94
CA CYS A 83 8.96 -9.96 3.23
C CYS A 83 10.49 -10.01 3.17
N LYS A 84 11.16 -9.00 3.71
CA LYS A 84 12.63 -8.88 3.76
C LYS A 84 13.30 -10.03 4.52
N PHE A 85 12.64 -10.55 5.55
CA PHE A 85 13.17 -11.60 6.43
C PHE A 85 12.76 -13.00 5.99
N ASN A 86 11.69 -13.13 5.22
CA ASN A 86 11.22 -14.39 4.64
C ASN A 86 10.69 -14.15 3.22
N HIS A 87 11.50 -14.44 2.20
CA HIS A 87 11.13 -14.18 0.81
C HIS A 87 9.98 -15.07 0.30
N SER A 88 9.63 -16.14 1.03
CA SER A 88 8.48 -16.99 0.73
C SER A 88 7.15 -16.33 1.11
N ASP A 89 7.18 -15.42 2.09
CA ASP A 89 6.00 -14.67 2.50
C ASP A 89 5.78 -13.49 1.55
N THR A 90 4.58 -13.42 0.99
CA THR A 90 4.18 -12.36 0.07
C THR A 90 2.90 -11.70 0.53
N THR A 91 2.82 -10.40 0.28
CA THR A 91 1.65 -9.58 0.49
C THR A 91 1.05 -9.16 -0.85
N PRO A 92 -0.28 -9.14 -1.00
CA PRO A 92 -0.90 -8.67 -2.23
C PRO A 92 -0.49 -7.24 -2.54
N ARG A 93 -0.21 -7.00 -3.82
CA ARG A 93 0.16 -5.70 -4.37
C ARG A 93 -0.84 -5.30 -5.43
N TYR A 94 -1.14 -4.02 -5.49
CA TYR A 94 -2.06 -3.45 -6.47
C TYR A 94 -1.31 -2.46 -7.34
N LYS A 95 -1.56 -2.55 -8.64
CA LYS A 95 -0.98 -1.59 -9.57
C LYS A 95 -1.75 -0.28 -9.45
N VAL A 96 -1.01 0.80 -9.18
CA VAL A 96 -1.58 2.14 -9.08
C VAL A 96 -1.55 2.80 -10.46
N ALA A 97 -2.69 3.30 -10.90
CA ALA A 97 -2.83 4.21 -12.03
C ALA A 97 -3.07 5.63 -11.51
N ILE A 98 -2.46 6.61 -12.17
CA ILE A 98 -2.62 8.02 -11.86
C ILE A 98 -3.46 8.60 -12.99
N ASP A 99 -4.63 9.12 -12.65
CA ASP A 99 -5.50 9.85 -13.56
C ASP A 99 -5.67 11.30 -13.05
N PRO A 100 -6.03 12.28 -13.89
CA PRO A 100 -6.09 13.69 -13.49
C PRO A 100 -7.00 13.99 -12.29
N ASP A 101 -7.97 13.12 -12.07
CA ASP A 101 -8.96 13.21 -11.01
C ASP A 101 -8.62 12.36 -9.78
N GLY A 102 -7.54 11.55 -9.77
CA GLY A 102 -7.18 10.76 -8.59
C GLY A 102 -6.21 9.60 -8.81
N LEU A 103 -6.02 8.86 -7.73
CA LEU A 103 -5.26 7.61 -7.71
C LEU A 103 -6.22 6.42 -7.75
N TYR A 104 -5.91 5.49 -8.65
CA TYR A 104 -6.71 4.31 -8.93
C TYR A 104 -5.89 3.04 -8.71
N ILE A 105 -6.54 1.97 -8.28
CA ILE A 105 -5.97 0.62 -8.28
C ILE A 105 -6.68 -0.28 -9.29
N GLU A 106 -5.92 -1.21 -9.88
CA GLU A 106 -6.46 -2.28 -10.73
C GLU A 106 -6.71 -3.54 -9.86
N ILE A 107 -7.95 -4.01 -9.82
CA ILE A 107 -8.37 -5.28 -9.19
C ILE A 107 -9.05 -6.24 -10.17
#